data_AF-A0A0V0SHC3-F1
#
_entry.id   AF-A0A0V0SHC3-F1
#
_cell.length_a   1.000
_cell.length_b   1.000
_cell.length_c   1.000
_cell.angle_alpha   90.00
_cell.angle_beta   90.00
_cell.angle_gamma   90.00
#
_symmetry.space_group_name_H-M   'P 1'
#
loop_
_entity.id
_entity.type
_entity.pdbx_description
1 polymer ?
#
loop_
_entity_poly.entity_id
_entity_poly.type
_entity_poly.pdbx_seq_one_letter_code
_entity_poly.pdbx_strand_id
1 'polypeptide(L)'
;MTLAQLILVSSMNDATSKSAVEIWQRLTAVYEQSSDQRVDRLMEEFFKCAKVQAEDMARYVARLQKLFSDLNDELERLTGTQLPDLLLKSRIMSTLPEEYFEFKTVWENVPDGELSMNLLIEHYG
;
A
#
# COMPACT_ATOMS: atom_id res chain seq x y z
N MET A 1 57.29 -6.51 -9.49
CA MET A 1 55.91 -6.44 -10.03
C MET A 1 56.02 -5.84 -11.43
N THR A 2 55.71 -6.58 -12.50
CA THR A 2 55.88 -6.13 -13.90
C THR A 2 54.62 -5.43 -14.42
N LEU A 3 54.76 -4.56 -15.43
CA LEU A 3 53.66 -3.81 -16.05
C LEU A 3 52.49 -4.71 -16.48
N ALA A 4 52.79 -5.91 -16.95
CA ALA A 4 51.81 -6.93 -17.33
C ALA A 4 51.00 -7.48 -16.14
N GLN A 5 51.62 -7.63 -14.97
CA GLN A 5 50.92 -8.03 -13.74
C GLN A 5 49.96 -6.93 -13.27
N LEU A 6 50.36 -5.66 -13.41
CA LEU A 6 49.51 -4.52 -13.06
C LEU A 6 48.26 -4.46 -13.96
N ILE A 7 48.45 -4.61 -15.28
CA ILE A 7 47.35 -4.61 -16.26
C ILE A 7 46.39 -5.78 -16.02
N LEU A 8 46.90 -6.98 -15.73
CA LEU A 8 46.07 -8.14 -15.42
C LEU A 8 45.26 -7.92 -14.14
N VAL A 9 45.87 -7.42 -13.07
CA VAL A 9 45.18 -7.12 -11.81
C VAL A 9 44.11 -6.04 -12.00
N SER A 10 44.42 -4.97 -12.73
CA SER A 10 43.46 -3.91 -13.05
C SER A 10 42.30 -4.44 -13.90
N SER A 11 42.57 -5.25 -14.92
CA SER A 11 41.54 -5.86 -15.76
C SER A 11 40.66 -6.85 -14.99
N MET A 12 41.22 -7.58 -14.03
CA MET A 12 40.46 -8.49 -13.17
C MET A 12 39.55 -7.71 -12.21
N ASN A 13 40.04 -6.60 -11.65
CA ASN A 13 39.26 -5.73 -10.77
C ASN A 13 38.12 -4.97 -11.50
N ASP A 14 38.36 -4.59 -12.75
CA ASP A 14 37.32 -4.02 -13.62
C ASP A 14 36.26 -5.07 -13.98
N ALA A 15 36.65 -6.33 -14.21
CA ALA A 15 35.70 -7.40 -14.51
C ALA A 15 34.82 -7.75 -13.29
N THR A 16 35.40 -7.80 -12.08
CA THR A 16 34.64 -8.07 -10.85
C THR A 16 33.73 -6.90 -10.47
N SER A 17 34.18 -5.65 -10.63
CA SER A 17 33.33 -4.47 -10.40
C SER A 17 32.18 -4.36 -11.40
N LYS A 18 32.42 -4.64 -12.69
CA LYS A 18 31.37 -4.73 -13.71
C LYS A 18 30.32 -5.80 -13.36
N SER A 19 30.76 -6.99 -12.97
CA SER A 19 29.85 -8.06 -12.53
C SER A 19 29.07 -7.68 -11.26
N ALA A 20 29.69 -7.01 -10.30
CA ALA A 20 29.01 -6.54 -9.09
C ALA A 20 27.95 -5.47 -9.42
N VAL A 21 28.24 -4.54 -10.33
CA VAL A 21 27.28 -3.54 -10.82
C VAL A 21 26.10 -4.21 -11.52
N GLU A 22 26.35 -5.19 -12.39
CA GLU A 22 25.30 -5.95 -13.08
C GLU A 22 24.40 -6.72 -12.10
N ILE A 23 24.97 -7.35 -11.07
CA ILE A 23 24.21 -8.04 -10.01
C ILE A 23 23.34 -7.04 -9.25
N TRP A 24 23.88 -5.89 -8.86
CA TRP A 24 23.13 -4.85 -8.18
C TRP A 24 21.98 -4.33 -9.03
N GLN A 25 22.23 -4.00 -10.30
CA GLN A 25 21.18 -3.55 -11.22
C GLN A 25 20.06 -4.58 -11.37
N ARG A 26 20.42 -5.86 -11.50
CA ARG A 26 19.43 -6.94 -11.59
C ARG A 26 18.61 -7.08 -10.31
N LEU A 27 19.25 -6.99 -9.14
CA LEU A 27 18.57 -7.05 -7.85
C LEU A 27 17.60 -5.88 -7.69
N THR A 28 18.04 -4.67 -8.02
CA THR A 28 17.21 -3.46 -8.01
C THR A 28 16.01 -3.62 -8.93
N ALA A 29 16.22 -4.06 -10.18
CA ALA A 29 15.13 -4.26 -11.13
C ALA A 29 14.09 -5.29 -10.67
N VAL A 30 14.54 -6.42 -10.10
CA VAL A 30 13.62 -7.44 -9.54
C VAL A 30 12.87 -6.89 -8.33
N TYR A 31 13.54 -6.13 -7.47
CA TYR A 31 12.92 -5.53 -6.30
C TYR A 31 11.87 -4.49 -6.69
N GLU A 32 12.19 -3.56 -7.60
CA GLU A 32 11.26 -2.57 -8.15
C GLU A 32 10.04 -3.26 -8.79
N GLN A 33 10.27 -4.25 -9.66
CA GLN A 33 9.18 -5.02 -10.26
C GLN A 33 8.28 -5.69 -9.22
N SER A 34 8.85 -6.29 -8.18
CA SER A 34 8.08 -6.92 -7.11
C SER A 34 7.28 -5.91 -6.27
N SER A 35 7.80 -4.70 -6.15
CA SER A 35 7.17 -3.60 -5.44
C SER A 35 5.94 -3.08 -6.21
N ASP A 36 6.10 -2.89 -7.52
CA ASP A 36 5.01 -2.44 -8.41
C ASP A 36 3.86 -3.46 -8.40
N GLN A 37 4.17 -4.75 -8.55
CA GLN A 37 3.19 -5.83 -8.47
C GLN A 37 2.46 -5.87 -7.13
N ARG A 38 3.16 -5.53 -6.03
CA ARG A 38 2.56 -5.48 -4.71
C ARG A 38 1.60 -4.30 -4.56
N VAL A 39 1.94 -3.13 -5.10
CA VAL A 39 1.03 -1.98 -5.16
C VAL A 39 -0.22 -2.31 -5.96
N ASP A 40 -0.06 -2.89 -7.16
CA ASP A 40 -1.20 -3.28 -8.00
C ASP A 40 -2.15 -4.22 -7.26
N ARG A 41 -1.61 -5.25 -6.58
CA ARG A 41 -2.40 -6.20 -5.79
C ARG A 41 -3.10 -5.51 -4.62
N LEU A 42 -2.40 -4.66 -3.87
CA LEU A 42 -2.96 -3.95 -2.72
C LEU A 42 -4.05 -2.97 -3.14
N MET A 43 -3.86 -2.26 -4.27
CA MET A 43 -4.91 -1.42 -4.86
C MET A 43 -6.13 -2.26 -5.21
N GLU A 44 -5.95 -3.39 -5.90
CA GLU A 44 -7.06 -4.28 -6.27
C GLU A 44 -7.82 -4.78 -5.02
N GLU A 45 -7.11 -5.25 -4.00
CA GLU A 45 -7.70 -5.72 -2.74
C GLU A 45 -8.45 -4.59 -2.02
N PHE A 46 -7.87 -3.39 -1.94
CA PHE A 46 -8.50 -2.21 -1.33
C PHE A 46 -9.79 -1.82 -2.07
N PHE A 47 -9.76 -1.74 -3.40
CA PHE A 47 -10.91 -1.36 -4.22
C PHE A 47 -11.93 -2.49 -4.43
N LYS A 48 -11.64 -3.74 -4.07
CA LYS A 48 -12.61 -4.83 -4.04
C LYS A 48 -13.16 -5.10 -2.64
N CYS A 49 -12.48 -4.64 -1.59
CA CYS A 49 -12.94 -4.80 -0.23
C CYS A 49 -14.31 -4.12 -0.05
N ALA A 50 -15.26 -4.91 0.46
CA ALA A 50 -16.61 -4.52 0.81
C ALA A 50 -17.04 -5.34 2.03
N LYS A 51 -17.97 -4.81 2.82
CA LYS A 51 -18.47 -5.49 4.01
C LYS A 51 -19.30 -6.70 3.58
N VAL A 52 -18.99 -7.86 4.16
CA VAL A 52 -19.76 -9.09 3.95
C VAL A 52 -20.76 -9.29 5.09
N GLN A 53 -21.91 -9.91 4.84
CA GLN A 53 -22.99 -10.05 5.85
C GLN A 53 -22.55 -10.76 7.13
N ALA A 54 -21.63 -11.74 7.03
CA ALA A 54 -21.17 -12.52 8.18
C ALA A 54 -20.08 -11.83 9.02
N GLU A 55 -19.56 -10.69 8.58
CA GLU A 55 -18.51 -9.93 9.26
C GLU A 55 -19.15 -8.79 10.04
N ASP A 56 -18.72 -8.54 11.28
CA ASP A 56 -19.13 -7.36 12.05
C ASP A 56 -18.51 -6.07 11.47
N MET A 57 -19.01 -4.91 11.91
CA MET A 57 -18.53 -3.62 11.39
C MET A 57 -17.07 -3.35 11.75
N ALA A 58 -16.66 -3.68 12.98
CA ALA A 58 -15.30 -3.42 13.48
C ALA A 58 -14.25 -4.18 12.66
N ARG A 59 -14.49 -5.45 12.39
CA ARG A 59 -13.62 -6.33 11.62
C ARG A 59 -13.52 -5.87 10.16
N TYR A 60 -14.65 -5.46 9.58
CA TYR A 60 -14.67 -4.89 8.23
C TYR A 60 -13.83 -3.61 8.14
N VAL A 61 -14.05 -2.64 9.06
CA VAL A 61 -13.30 -1.38 9.09
C VAL A 61 -11.81 -1.62 9.34
N ALA A 62 -11.46 -2.49 10.29
CA ALA A 62 -10.07 -2.82 10.59
C ALA A 62 -9.35 -3.46 9.39
N ARG A 63 -10.04 -4.32 8.65
CA ARG A 63 -9.52 -4.95 7.43
C ARG A 63 -9.24 -3.90 6.34
N LEU A 64 -10.17 -2.97 6.13
CA LEU A 64 -10.01 -1.91 5.13
C LEU A 64 -8.92 -0.89 5.53
N GLN A 65 -8.84 -0.53 6.81
CA GLN A 65 -7.76 0.29 7.37
C GLN A 65 -6.39 -0.36 7.18
N LYS A 66 -6.29 -1.66 7.43
CA LYS A 66 -5.07 -2.42 7.22
C LYS A 66 -4.65 -2.42 5.75
N LEU A 67 -5.57 -2.68 4.82
CA LEU A 67 -5.29 -2.63 3.38
C LEU A 67 -4.82 -1.23 2.95
N PHE A 68 -5.45 -0.18 3.48
CA PHE A 68 -5.07 1.20 3.18
C PHE A 68 -3.68 1.56 3.73
N SER A 69 -3.37 1.14 4.96
CA SER A 69 -2.04 1.32 5.55
C SER A 69 -0.97 0.56 4.76
N ASP A 70 -1.19 -0.73 4.49
CA ASP A 70 -0.26 -1.57 3.75
C ASP A 70 0.01 -0.99 2.33
N LEU A 71 -1.03 -0.41 1.70
CA LEU A 71 -0.92 0.28 0.41
C LEU A 71 -0.14 1.60 0.50
N ASN A 72 -0.42 2.43 1.51
CA ASN A 72 0.27 3.70 1.71
C ASN A 72 1.76 3.51 2.05
N ASP A 73 2.10 2.51 2.87
CA ASP A 73 3.48 2.17 3.18
C ASP A 73 4.27 1.81 1.91
N GLU A 74 3.64 1.05 1.02
CA GLU A 74 4.27 0.63 -0.24
C GLU A 74 4.34 1.77 -1.28
N LEU A 75 3.29 2.59 -1.38
CA LEU A 75 3.27 3.77 -2.25
C LEU A 75 4.28 4.82 -1.81
N GLU A 76 4.43 5.05 -0.51
CA GLU A 76 5.41 5.99 0.03
C GLU A 76 6.83 5.51 -0.28
N ARG A 77 7.09 4.22 -0.10
CA ARG A 77 8.39 3.62 -0.43
C ARG A 77 8.75 3.74 -1.92
N LEU A 78 7.78 3.61 -2.81
CA LEU A 78 8.00 3.64 -4.26
C LEU A 78 8.00 5.04 -4.87
N THR A 79 7.12 5.91 -4.39
CA THR A 79 6.81 7.19 -5.05
C THR A 79 7.02 8.40 -4.15
N GLY A 80 7.25 8.19 -2.85
CA GLY A 80 7.29 9.27 -1.86
C GLY A 80 5.94 9.93 -1.60
N THR A 81 4.83 9.27 -1.97
CA THR A 81 3.47 9.81 -1.82
C THR A 81 2.55 8.83 -1.10
N GLN A 82 1.51 9.38 -0.48
CA GLN A 82 0.45 8.61 0.18
C GLN A 82 -0.91 9.05 -0.36
N LEU A 83 -1.87 8.14 -0.31
CA LEU A 83 -3.27 8.42 -0.57
C LEU A 83 -3.87 9.24 0.58
N PRO A 84 -4.73 10.23 0.30
CA PRO A 84 -5.38 11.00 1.34
C PRO A 84 -6.39 10.17 2.14
N ASP A 85 -6.47 10.37 3.46
CA ASP A 85 -7.42 9.71 4.37
C ASP A 85 -8.89 9.84 3.93
N LEU A 86 -9.20 10.88 3.15
CA LEU A 86 -10.52 11.05 2.53
C LEU A 86 -10.92 9.83 1.69
N LEU A 87 -9.98 9.18 1.01
CA LEU A 87 -10.26 7.97 0.22
C LEU A 87 -10.67 6.80 1.10
N LEU A 88 -10.01 6.59 2.24
CA LEU A 88 -10.39 5.56 3.19
C LEU A 88 -11.80 5.81 3.73
N LYS A 89 -12.09 7.05 4.16
CA LYS A 89 -13.42 7.45 4.65
C LYS A 89 -14.50 7.23 3.59
N SER A 90 -14.28 7.74 2.38
CA SER A 90 -15.19 7.56 1.24
C SER A 90 -15.42 6.08 0.92
N ARG A 91 -14.35 5.28 0.97
CA ARG A 91 -14.42 3.85 0.67
C ARG A 91 -15.28 3.08 1.68
N ILE A 92 -15.07 3.34 2.98
CA ILE A 92 -15.89 2.77 4.05
C ILE A 92 -17.37 3.06 3.76
N MET A 93 -17.73 4.33 3.59
CA MET A 93 -19.12 4.75 3.37
C MET A 93 -19.75 4.16 2.11
N SER A 94 -19.00 4.14 1.00
CA SER A 94 -19.51 3.65 -0.29
C SER A 94 -19.75 2.14 -0.33
N THR A 95 -19.11 1.37 0.55
CA THR A 95 -19.18 -0.11 0.53
C THR A 95 -19.90 -0.73 1.72
N LEU A 96 -20.54 0.10 2.56
CA LEU A 96 -21.52 -0.38 3.52
C LEU A 96 -22.79 -0.90 2.80
N PRO A 97 -23.37 -2.02 3.25
CA PRO A 97 -24.67 -2.51 2.80
C PRO A 97 -25.80 -1.49 3.02
N GLU A 98 -26.94 -1.71 2.36
CA GLU A 98 -28.12 -0.83 2.45
C GLU A 98 -28.72 -0.77 3.86
N GLU A 99 -28.52 -1.81 4.69
CA GLU A 99 -28.96 -1.82 6.09
C GLU A 99 -28.32 -0.71 6.95
N TYR A 100 -27.26 -0.05 6.45
CA TYR A 100 -26.60 1.09 7.09
C TYR A 100 -26.98 2.45 6.46
N PHE A 101 -28.06 2.51 5.67
CA PHE A 101 -28.47 3.72 4.93
C PHE A 101 -28.72 4.93 5.84
N GLU A 102 -29.33 4.75 7.01
CA GLU A 102 -29.55 5.83 7.98
C GLU A 102 -28.22 6.45 8.41
N PHE A 103 -27.21 5.61 8.67
CA PHE A 103 -25.88 6.10 9.00
C PHE A 103 -25.24 6.86 7.84
N LYS A 104 -25.34 6.36 6.59
CA LYS A 104 -24.83 7.08 5.41
C LYS A 104 -25.42 8.48 5.31
N THR A 105 -26.74 8.58 5.51
CA THR A 105 -27.46 9.85 5.47
C THR A 105 -26.98 10.79 6.57
N VAL A 106 -26.82 10.32 7.81
CA VAL A 106 -26.29 11.14 8.90
C VAL A 106 -24.87 11.61 8.59
N TRP A 107 -24.03 10.73 8.05
CA TRP A 107 -22.64 11.05 7.69
C TRP A 107 -22.50 12.12 6.62
N GLU A 108 -23.31 12.07 5.56
CA GLU A 108 -23.29 13.07 4.48
C GLU A 108 -23.76 14.46 4.93
N ASN A 109 -24.52 14.54 6.03
CA ASN A 109 -25.11 15.79 6.53
C ASN A 109 -24.35 16.43 7.69
N VAL A 110 -23.31 15.80 8.21
CA VAL A 110 -22.54 16.33 9.35
C VAL A 110 -21.33 17.14 8.85
N PRO A 111 -21.04 18.30 9.47
CA PRO A 111 -19.85 19.08 9.15
C PRO A 111 -18.55 18.29 9.35
N ASP A 112 -17.55 18.56 8.51
CA ASP A 112 -16.24 17.94 8.60
C ASP A 112 -15.65 18.05 10.01
N GLY A 113 -15.44 16.90 10.67
CA GLY A 113 -14.73 16.81 11.96
C GLY A 113 -15.56 16.39 13.18
N GLU A 114 -16.89 16.35 13.09
CA GLU A 114 -17.74 15.97 14.24
C GLU A 114 -18.07 14.46 14.29
N LEU A 115 -18.02 13.77 13.14
CA LEU A 115 -18.29 12.35 13.05
C LEU A 115 -17.01 11.51 13.11
N SER A 116 -16.98 10.55 14.03
CA SER A 116 -15.89 9.59 14.18
C SER A 116 -16.31 8.20 13.74
N MET A 117 -15.37 7.44 13.19
CA MET A 117 -15.56 6.02 12.87
C MET A 117 -15.94 5.16 14.07
N ASN A 118 -15.63 5.63 15.28
CA ASN A 118 -15.98 4.93 16.51
C ASN A 118 -17.51 4.85 16.68
N LEU A 119 -18.27 5.85 16.24
CA LEU A 119 -19.74 5.82 16.34
C LEU A 119 -20.36 4.72 15.46
N LEU A 120 -19.78 4.44 14.29
CA LEU A 120 -20.18 3.30 13.45
C LEU A 120 -19.93 1.98 14.16
N ILE A 121 -18.74 1.84 14.74
CA ILE A 121 -18.30 0.62 15.39
C ILE A 121 -19.09 0.39 16.67
N GLU A 122 -19.37 1.43 17.46
CA GLU A 122 -20.13 1.32 18.70
C GLU A 122 -21.61 1.00 18.45
N HIS A 123 -22.20 1.57 17.38
CA HIS A 123 -23.62 1.38 17.09
C HIS A 123 -23.93 0.07 16.35
N TYR A 124 -22.95 -0.47 15.60
CA TYR A 124 -23.14 -1.64 14.72
C TYR A 124 -22.09 -2.75 14.90
N GLY A 125 -21.30 -2.71 15.97
CA GLY A 125 -20.26 -3.69 16.32
C GLY A 125 -20.72 -4.80 17.25
#